data_AF-A0A401LPZ9-F1
#
_entry.id   AF-A0A401LPZ9-F1
#
_cell.length_a   1.000
_cell.length_b   1.000
_cell.length_c   1.000
_cell.angle_alpha   90.00
_cell.angle_beta   90.00
_cell.angle_gamma   90.00
#
_symmetry.space_group_name_H-M   'P 1'
#
loop_
_entity.id
_entity.type
_entity.pdbx_description
1 polymer ?
#
loop_
_entity_poly.entity_id
_entity_poly.type
_entity_poly.pdbx_seq_one_letter_code
_entity_poly.pdbx_strand_id
1 'polypeptide(L)'
;MMTLQELKQKGYILCLPQKIRLDTGLIGKLTCNLHCNANALMLHVIPAKIFLSRGWLAVDDNGDLISLLDTDIDRKLALIEDISLYFALQQTKLPDSNIVVDILTEMPRGKKWNF
;
A
#
# COMPACT_ATOMS: atom_id res chain seq x y z
N MET A 1 -6.20 -12.23 4.00
CA MET A 1 -5.43 -11.50 5.03
C MET A 1 -4.14 -12.24 5.33
N MET A 2 -3.01 -11.56 5.21
CA MET A 2 -1.68 -12.04 5.60
C MET A 2 -0.92 -10.87 6.24
N THR A 3 0.16 -11.12 6.97
CA THR A 3 0.98 -10.01 7.50
C THR A 3 1.88 -9.43 6.42
N LEU A 4 2.31 -8.18 6.61
CA LEU A 4 3.28 -7.53 5.73
C LEU A 4 4.60 -8.31 5.69
N GLN A 5 4.99 -8.92 6.81
CA GLN A 5 6.17 -9.78 6.89
C GLN A 5 6.05 -11.01 5.97
N GLU A 6 4.93 -11.73 6.03
CA GLU A 6 4.69 -12.90 5.17
C GLU A 6 4.64 -12.52 3.68
N LEU A 7 4.08 -11.34 3.38
CA LEU A 7 3.99 -10.82 2.02
C LEU A 7 5.39 -10.56 1.44
N LYS A 8 6.27 -9.91 2.20
CA LYS A 8 7.68 -9.70 1.81
C LYS A 8 8.44 -11.02 1.68
N GLN A 9 8.22 -11.98 2.59
CA GLN A 9 8.86 -13.30 2.52
C GLN A 9 8.45 -14.10 1.28
N LYS A 10 7.22 -13.92 0.80
CA LYS A 10 6.73 -14.51 -0.46
C LYS A 10 7.26 -13.78 -1.71
N GLY A 11 8.02 -12.70 -1.54
CA GLY A 11 8.61 -11.92 -2.63
C GLY A 11 7.62 -11.02 -3.34
N TYR A 12 6.55 -10.59 -2.66
CA TYR A 12 5.67 -9.53 -3.17
C TYR A 12 6.29 -8.16 -2.94
N ILE A 13 6.05 -7.25 -3.89
CA ILE A 13 6.53 -5.86 -3.87
C ILE A 13 5.32 -4.95 -3.67
N LEU A 14 5.42 -4.05 -2.69
CA LEU A 14 4.41 -3.00 -2.50
C LEU A 14 4.73 -1.81 -3.40
N CYS A 15 3.76 -1.45 -4.22
CA CYS A 15 3.81 -0.34 -5.15
C CYS A 15 2.89 0.78 -4.65
N LEU A 16 3.24 2.01 -4.97
CA LEU A 16 2.46 3.19 -4.63
C LEU A 16 1.90 3.82 -5.91
N PRO A 17 0.74 4.48 -5.87
CA PRO A 17 0.29 5.32 -6.99
C PRO A 17 1.35 6.38 -7.33
N GLN A 18 1.54 6.71 -8.61
CA GLN A 18 2.57 7.67 -9.03
C GLN A 18 2.29 9.09 -8.49
N LYS A 19 1.02 9.47 -8.48
CA LYS A 19 0.57 10.76 -7.95
C LYS A 19 -0.09 10.48 -6.62
N ILE A 20 0.56 10.91 -5.54
CA ILE A 20 0.06 10.77 -4.18
C ILE A 20 -0.13 12.16 -3.59
N ARG A 21 -1.27 12.39 -2.95
CA ARG A 21 -1.49 13.54 -2.09
C ARG A 21 -1.30 13.14 -0.64
N LEU A 22 -0.15 13.54 -0.10
CA LEU A 22 0.17 13.33 1.32
C LEU A 22 -0.34 14.49 2.16
N ASP A 23 -1.20 14.19 3.13
CA ASP A 23 -1.55 15.10 4.22
C ASP A 23 -0.59 14.86 5.39
N THR A 24 0.40 15.74 5.53
CA THR A 24 1.42 15.64 6.59
C THR A 24 0.82 15.78 7.99
N GLY A 25 -0.28 16.52 8.15
CA GLY A 25 -1.00 16.66 9.42
C GLY A 25 -1.71 15.36 9.81
N LEU A 26 -2.30 14.67 8.82
CA LEU A 26 -2.89 13.35 9.03
C LEU A 26 -1.82 12.30 9.36
N ILE A 27 -0.70 12.29 8.64
CA ILE A 27 0.43 11.38 8.92
C ILE A 27 0.91 11.58 10.36
N GLY A 28 1.13 12.83 10.80
CA GLY A 28 1.56 13.10 12.18
C GLY A 28 0.57 12.58 13.24
N LYS A 29 -0.74 12.73 13.01
CA LYS A 29 -1.78 12.17 13.89
C LYS A 29 -1.75 10.64 13.92
N LEU A 30 -1.63 10.01 12.75
CA LEU A 30 -1.52 8.56 12.63
C LEU A 30 -0.26 8.05 13.35
N THR A 31 0.90 8.66 13.10
CA THR A 31 2.16 8.35 13.77
C THR A 31 2.02 8.43 15.30
N CYS A 32 1.37 9.46 15.84
CA CYS A 32 1.11 9.58 17.28
C CYS A 32 0.18 8.46 17.79
N ASN A 33 -0.92 8.21 17.09
CA ASN A 33 -1.87 7.15 17.45
C ASN A 33 -1.19 5.77 17.44
N LEU A 34 -0.33 5.49 16.46
CA LEU A 34 0.43 4.26 16.34
C LEU A 34 1.37 4.02 17.53
N HIS A 35 1.96 5.08 18.09
CA HIS A 35 2.78 4.98 19.31
C HIS A 35 1.94 4.71 20.56
N CYS A 36 0.74 5.28 20.64
CA CYS A 36 -0.12 5.18 21.82
C CYS A 36 -1.01 3.92 21.83
N ASN A 37 -1.42 3.43 20.66
CA ASN A 37 -2.29 2.28 20.51
C ASN A 37 -2.08 1.62 19.13
N ALA A 38 -1.39 0.48 19.10
CA ALA A 38 -1.13 -0.29 17.89
C ALA A 38 -2.26 -1.29 17.57
N ASN A 39 -3.51 -0.85 17.61
CA ASN A 39 -4.63 -1.72 17.24
C ASN A 39 -4.57 -2.09 15.76
N ALA A 40 -4.91 -3.36 15.48
CA ALA A 40 -4.82 -4.07 14.20
C ALA A 40 -4.70 -3.17 12.96
N LEU A 41 -3.45 -2.99 12.51
CA LEU A 41 -3.11 -2.14 11.39
C LEU A 41 -3.36 -2.89 10.11
N MET A 42 -4.23 -2.37 9.25
CA MET A 42 -4.61 -3.01 8.01
C MET A 42 -4.26 -2.11 6.82
N LEU A 43 -3.56 -2.67 5.83
CA LEU A 43 -3.29 -2.04 4.55
C LEU A 43 -4.09 -2.72 3.46
N HIS A 44 -4.88 -1.94 2.72
CA HIS A 44 -5.61 -2.42 1.55
C HIS A 44 -4.75 -2.25 0.29
N VAL A 45 -4.50 -3.37 -0.37
CA VAL A 45 -3.73 -3.42 -1.61
C VAL A 45 -4.49 -4.18 -2.67
N ILE A 46 -4.20 -3.90 -3.92
CA ILE A 46 -4.77 -4.60 -5.08
C ILE A 46 -3.64 -5.09 -5.98
N PRO A 47 -3.78 -6.21 -6.71
CA PRO A 47 -2.82 -6.57 -7.74
C PRO A 47 -2.53 -5.42 -8.69
N ALA A 48 -1.25 -5.10 -8.89
CA ALA A 48 -0.81 -4.00 -9.73
C ALA A 48 -1.35 -4.14 -11.16
N LYS A 49 -1.47 -5.37 -11.66
CA LYS A 49 -2.12 -5.66 -12.94
C LYS A 49 -3.53 -5.07 -13.05
N ILE A 50 -4.35 -5.20 -12.01
CA ILE A 50 -5.72 -4.64 -11.98
C ILE A 50 -5.65 -3.12 -11.90
N PHE A 51 -4.77 -2.58 -11.07
CA PHE A 51 -4.57 -1.15 -10.91
C PHE A 51 -4.17 -0.47 -12.23
N LEU A 52 -3.18 -1.02 -12.94
CA LEU A 52 -2.70 -0.52 -14.22
C LEU A 52 -3.74 -0.71 -15.34
N SER A 53 -4.48 -1.83 -15.33
CA SER A 53 -5.54 -2.08 -16.33
C SER A 53 -6.69 -1.05 -16.25
N ARG A 54 -6.82 -0.33 -15.13
CA ARG A 54 -7.76 0.79 -14.96
C ARG A 54 -7.20 2.12 -15.49
N GLY A 55 -5.97 2.15 -15.99
CA GLY A 55 -5.30 3.34 -16.52
C GLY A 55 -4.60 4.20 -15.46
N TRP A 56 -4.47 3.72 -14.23
CA TRP A 56 -3.69 4.40 -13.21
C TRP A 56 -2.21 4.03 -13.30
N LEU A 57 -1.35 4.94 -12.86
CA LEU A 57 0.10 4.76 -12.85
C LEU A 57 0.56 4.50 -11.43
N ALA A 58 1.50 3.57 -11.26
CA ALA A 58 2.11 3.22 -9.99
C ALA A 58 3.63 3.14 -10.14
N VAL A 59 4.32 3.26 -9.01
CA VAL A 59 5.76 3.13 -8.86
C VAL A 59 6.08 2.02 -7.88
N ASP A 60 7.20 1.34 -8.06
CA ASP A 60 7.69 0.35 -7.10
C ASP A 60 8.39 1.00 -5.90
N ASP A 61 9.03 0.18 -5.08
CA ASP A 61 9.79 0.59 -3.90
C ASP A 61 11.07 1.38 -4.22
N ASN A 62 11.59 1.27 -5.45
CA ASN A 62 12.71 2.07 -5.96
C ASN A 62 12.24 3.40 -6.55
N GLY A 63 10.93 3.58 -6.74
CA GLY A 63 10.34 4.75 -7.39
C GLY A 63 10.26 4.64 -8.90
N ASP A 64 10.53 3.47 -9.47
CA ASP A 64 10.44 3.22 -10.91
C ASP A 64 8.99 2.94 -11.31
N LEU A 65 8.59 3.47 -12.47
CA LEU A 65 7.25 3.23 -13.02
C LEU A 65 7.07 1.77 -13.36
N ILE A 66 6.01 1.17 -12.80
CA ILE A 66 5.67 -0.22 -13.09
C ILE A 66 4.78 -0.32 -14.33
N SER A 67 4.93 -1.42 -15.06
CA SER A 67 4.22 -1.67 -16.31
C SER A 67 3.54 -3.04 -16.31
N LEU A 68 2.49 -3.18 -17.12
CA LEU A 68 1.87 -4.48 -17.38
C LEU A 68 2.81 -5.47 -18.10
N LEU A 69 3.92 -4.96 -18.63
CA LEU A 69 4.97 -5.74 -19.29
C LEU A 69 6.04 -6.26 -18.31
N ASP A 70 6.00 -5.83 -17.05
CA ASP A 70 6.95 -6.26 -16.04
C ASP A 70 6.80 -7.78 -15.81
N THR A 71 7.92 -8.50 -15.86
CA THR A 71 7.94 -9.96 -15.68
C THR A 71 7.46 -10.42 -14.31
N ASP A 72 7.53 -9.55 -13.32
CA ASP A 72 7.15 -9.77 -11.93
C ASP A 72 5.83 -9.06 -11.56
N ILE A 73 5.04 -8.59 -12.55
CA ILE A 73 3.80 -7.84 -12.32
C ILE A 73 2.79 -8.59 -11.42
N ASP A 74 2.77 -9.92 -11.48
CA ASP A 74 1.89 -10.76 -10.64
C ASP A 74 2.29 -10.76 -9.15
N ARG A 75 3.52 -10.31 -8.84
CA ARG A 75 4.03 -10.11 -7.49
C ARG A 75 3.97 -8.65 -7.02
N LYS A 76 3.54 -7.73 -7.87
CA LYS A 76 3.40 -6.31 -7.54
C LYS A 76 1.99 -6.02 -7.01
N LEU A 77 1.91 -5.34 -5.87
CA LEU A 77 0.66 -5.00 -5.20
C LEU A 77 0.59 -3.48 -5.00
N ALA A 78 -0.40 -2.82 -5.60
CA ALA A 78 -0.58 -1.39 -5.49
C ALA A 78 -1.42 -1.02 -4.26
N LEU A 79 -0.95 -0.04 -3.48
CA LEU A 79 -1.69 0.53 -2.36
C LEU A 79 -2.80 1.46 -2.85
N ILE A 80 -3.99 1.40 -2.25
CA ILE A 80 -5.16 2.15 -2.76
C ILE A 80 -5.78 3.15 -1.77
N GLU A 81 -5.92 2.81 -0.48
CA GLU A 81 -6.59 3.67 0.50
C GLU A 81 -5.62 4.17 1.57
N ASP A 82 -4.81 3.28 2.11
CA ASP A 82 -4.07 3.51 3.34
C ASP A 82 -2.71 4.16 3.12
N ILE A 83 -2.61 5.08 2.15
CA ILE A 83 -1.31 5.65 1.75
C ILE A 83 -0.71 6.48 2.90
N SER A 84 -1.50 7.37 3.52
CA SER A 84 -1.03 8.13 4.69
C SER A 84 -0.66 7.23 5.87
N LEU A 85 -1.39 6.12 6.06
CA LEU A 85 -1.06 5.13 7.09
C LEU A 85 0.26 4.42 6.77
N TYR A 86 0.47 3.99 5.51
CA TYR A 86 1.73 3.41 5.06
C TYR A 86 2.92 4.32 5.38
N PHE A 87 2.82 5.62 5.08
CA PHE A 87 3.88 6.58 5.44
C PHE A 87 4.04 6.77 6.95
N ALA A 88 2.96 6.76 7.73
CA ALA A 88 3.06 6.80 9.20
C ALA A 88 3.73 5.55 9.78
N LEU A 89 3.49 4.37 9.18
CA LEU A 89 4.14 3.11 9.56
C LEU A 89 5.66 3.15 9.32
N GLN A 90 6.09 3.72 8.19
CA GLN A 90 7.51 3.91 7.89
C GLN A 90 8.22 4.81 8.92
N GLN A 91 7.53 5.80 9.49
CA GLN A 91 8.07 6.70 10.51
C GLN A 91 8.14 6.06 11.90
N THR A 92 7.16 5.22 12.25
CA THR A 92 7.06 4.58 13.56
C THR A 92 7.94 3.35 13.73
N LYS A 93 8.47 2.78 12.63
CA LYS A 93 9.29 1.56 12.63
C LYS A 93 8.64 0.38 13.36
N LEU A 94 7.31 0.28 13.27
CA LEU A 94 6.58 -0.87 13.80
C LEU A 94 6.99 -2.15 13.06
N PRO A 95 7.02 -3.31 13.75
CA PRO A 95 7.36 -4.56 13.12
C PRO A 95 6.31 -4.96 12.08
N ASP A 96 6.76 -5.42 10.91
CA ASP A 96 5.91 -5.86 9.82
C ASP A 96 4.94 -7.00 10.20
N SER A 97 5.23 -7.73 11.28
CA SER A 97 4.36 -8.77 11.86
C SER A 97 3.04 -8.22 12.40
N ASN A 98 3.00 -6.94 12.77
CA ASN A 98 1.82 -6.30 13.36
C ASN A 98 0.95 -5.60 12.31
N ILE A 99 1.40 -5.59 11.06
CA ILE A 99 0.70 -4.97 9.93
C ILE A 99 0.05 -6.09 9.14
N VAL A 100 -1.28 -6.11 9.13
CA VAL A 100 -2.08 -6.97 8.28
C VAL A 100 -2.23 -6.31 6.91
N VAL A 101 -2.09 -7.11 5.86
CA VAL A 101 -2.34 -6.70 4.48
C VAL A 101 -3.56 -7.47 3.99
N ASP A 102 -4.53 -6.72 3.49
CA ASP A 102 -5.69 -7.28 2.81
C ASP A 102 -5.58 -7.04 1.32
N ILE A 103 -5.51 -8.14 0.57
CA ILE A 103 -5.35 -8.14 -0.88
C ILE A 103 -6.75 -8.22 -1.49
N LEU A 104 -7.21 -7.09 -2.00
CA LEU A 104 -8.49 -7.00 -2.68
C LEU A 104 -8.36 -7.57 -4.09
N THR A 105 -9.31 -8.41 -4.48
CA THR A 105 -9.37 -9.00 -5.83
C THR A 105 -10.02 -8.08 -6.85
N GLU A 106 -10.71 -7.03 -6.40
CA GLU A 106 -11.31 -6.01 -7.26
C GLU A 106 -11.26 -4.64 -6.59
N MET A 107 -11.33 -3.58 -7.41
CA MET A 107 -11.43 -2.22 -6.92
C MET A 107 -12.80 -1.99 -6.27
N PRO A 108 -12.87 -1.44 -5.04
CA PRO A 108 -14.13 -1.04 -4.45
C PRO A 108 -14.89 -0.08 -5.37
N ARG A 109 -16.14 -0.45 -5.71
CA ARG A 109 -16.99 0.30 -6.63
C ARG A 109 -17.66 1.47 -5.89
N GLY A 110 -17.97 2.55 -6.61
CA GLY A 110 -18.71 3.70 -6.06
C GLY A 110 -17.86 4.77 -5.37
N LYS A 111 -16.54 4.60 -5.29
CA LYS A 111 -15.61 5.61 -4.78
C LYS A 111 -14.86 6.29 -5.92
N LYS A 112 -14.73 7.62 -5.87
CA LYS A 112 -13.82 8.35 -6.76
C LYS A 112 -12.43 8.28 -6.15
N TRP A 113 -11.56 7.52 -6.81
CA TRP A 113 -10.18 7.33 -6.38
C TRP A 113 -9.35 8.57 -6.72
N ASN A 114 -8.92 9.28 -5.68
CA ASN A 114 -7.87 10.29 -5.78
C ASN A 114 -6.76 9.81 -4.86
N PHE A 115 -5.59 9.57 -5.44
CA PHE A 115 -4.41 9.11 -4.72
C PHE A 115 -3.56 10.31 -4.29
#